data_AF-A0A813A6K6-F1
#
_entry.id   AF-A0A813A6K6-F1
#
_cell.length_a   1.000
_cell.length_b   1.000
_cell.length_c   1.000
_cell.angle_alpha   90.00
_cell.angle_beta   90.00
_cell.angle_gamma   90.00
#
_symmetry.space_group_name_H-M   'P 1'
#
loop_
_entity.id
_entity.type
_entity.pdbx_description
1 polymer ?
#
loop_
_entity_poly.entity_id
_entity_poly.type
_entity_poly.pdbx_seq_one_letter_code
_entity_poly.pdbx_strand_id
1 'polypeptide(L)'
;MAQYRYDLQQRSAQIQLFKDNLARQFQLLANELEDLLARSTETEVGLAERSLDAERRDLSRFLKNIGPKLADEPPPPFLEHFRQFLSLWLQMLAECAADPVAQPYSVIGEVEFNSFDRSSELAVRLSEQLKAKEIRFISDHTEDCQKGVLSMKMAWKKMRHLQQKALKWTGLKRFAKTQPDEEEGDLHKAEAICELPARRIPSSVELYWFKFQLGAGCGFDMNEDSYPLRIRCLAFVCVILSPEHLAFMLSFLLGLGLLLVNAFLLSSPSQVVTMSIAVTNCCTAFVLYDFLDIDTLQRLEQQAVEMKAAAQQAEERRKILQAFFARMQLLVSLWQMRTLPRLALMKRLGVALEDAAQEGGISPLLVDAVASLDALESALLPLHFWQDEGKLSIEDKEEVQRLMQSAVAESSIKEMLDKLPDVVTGHNTPYVGLATGLIIILALSTSDFISIVDLLNGIYCQAQLLEFLAFLHLRRVSPNLRRPFRVPLESMIGCIALLFLPIVFCLLLLVLPLAKGNWKQVFCLVAVPVAGLILHALLSLSRRRGWLSFTREPPRTVDELLAMQTPMSTCARAHHEAGAASSTAREEQRDEKMRESERGG
;
A
#
# COMPACT_ATOMS: atom_id res chain seq x y z
N MET A 1 -23.85 44.85 -25.40
CA MET A 1 -24.55 43.74 -26.09
C MET A 1 -23.61 42.86 -26.91
N ALA A 2 -22.84 43.38 -27.88
CA ALA A 2 -21.94 42.56 -28.69
C ALA A 2 -20.82 41.88 -27.86
N GLN A 3 -20.17 42.65 -26.97
CA GLN A 3 -19.11 42.14 -26.09
C GLN A 3 -19.62 41.07 -25.11
N TYR A 4 -20.76 41.32 -24.45
CA TYR A 4 -21.39 40.33 -23.57
C TYR A 4 -21.73 39.00 -24.26
N ARG A 5 -22.27 39.05 -25.48
CA ARG A 5 -22.56 37.84 -26.27
C ARG A 5 -21.29 37.11 -26.70
N TYR A 6 -20.23 37.86 -27.01
CA TYR A 6 -18.93 37.31 -27.32
C TYR A 6 -18.32 36.58 -26.11
N ASP A 7 -18.39 37.18 -24.93
CA ASP A 7 -17.89 36.58 -23.68
C ASP A 7 -18.63 35.28 -23.32
N LEU A 8 -19.97 35.26 -23.48
CA LEU A 8 -20.78 34.05 -23.27
C LEU A 8 -20.44 32.95 -24.28
N GLN A 9 -20.22 33.31 -25.55
CA GLN A 9 -19.82 32.36 -26.59
C GLN A 9 -18.45 31.75 -26.28
N GLN A 10 -17.47 32.57 -25.90
CA GLN A 10 -16.13 32.13 -25.54
C GLN A 10 -16.16 31.16 -24.35
N ARG A 11 -16.90 31.51 -23.28
CA ARG A 11 -17.06 30.64 -22.11
C ARG A 11 -17.73 29.31 -22.45
N SER A 12 -18.78 29.35 -23.28
CA SER A 12 -19.45 28.13 -23.74
C SER A 12 -18.51 27.21 -24.55
N ALA A 13 -17.64 27.79 -25.39
CA ALA A 13 -16.69 27.04 -26.19
C ALA A 13 -15.59 26.41 -25.33
N GLN A 14 -15.07 27.14 -24.35
CA GLN A 14 -14.11 26.63 -23.35
C GLN A 14 -14.67 25.43 -22.57
N ILE A 15 -15.92 25.50 -22.12
CA ILE A 15 -16.57 24.37 -21.42
C ILE A 15 -16.73 23.15 -22.33
N GLN A 16 -17.05 23.34 -23.61
CA GLN A 16 -17.14 22.23 -24.56
C GLN A 16 -15.78 21.57 -24.80
N LEU A 17 -14.73 22.37 -25.03
CA LEU A 17 -13.36 21.87 -25.16
C LEU A 17 -12.93 21.07 -23.92
N PHE A 18 -13.22 21.58 -22.73
CA PHE A 18 -12.92 20.89 -21.47
C PHE A 18 -13.68 19.56 -21.36
N LYS A 19 -14.97 19.52 -21.72
CA LYS A 19 -15.77 18.29 -21.73
C LYS A 19 -15.25 17.26 -22.74
N ASP A 20 -14.82 17.72 -23.92
CA ASP A 20 -14.24 16.85 -24.95
C ASP A 20 -12.89 16.28 -24.50
N ASN A 21 -12.07 17.09 -23.83
CA ASN A 21 -10.82 16.61 -23.23
C ASN A 21 -11.09 15.58 -22.11
N LEU A 22 -12.00 15.85 -21.18
CA LEU A 22 -12.42 14.90 -20.15
C LEU A 22 -12.95 13.59 -20.75
N ALA A 23 -13.68 13.68 -21.87
CA ALA A 23 -14.15 12.52 -22.61
C ALA A 23 -13.02 11.68 -23.21
N ARG A 24 -11.98 12.31 -23.77
CA ARG A 24 -10.78 11.62 -24.26
C ARG A 24 -10.03 10.99 -23.08
N GLN A 25 -9.78 11.73 -22.00
CA GLN A 25 -9.11 11.24 -20.79
C GLN A 25 -9.83 10.05 -20.16
N PHE A 26 -11.15 10.13 -19.98
CA PHE A 26 -11.94 9.01 -19.45
C PHE A 26 -11.86 7.77 -20.34
N GLN A 27 -11.88 7.93 -21.68
CA GLN A 27 -11.73 6.81 -22.60
C GLN A 27 -10.36 6.15 -22.49
N LEU A 28 -9.29 6.95 -22.42
CA LEU A 28 -7.94 6.45 -22.19
C LEU A 28 -7.85 5.69 -20.86
N LEU A 29 -8.32 6.29 -19.75
CA LEU A 29 -8.33 5.65 -18.43
C LEU A 29 -9.14 4.36 -18.40
N ALA A 30 -10.30 4.33 -19.07
CA ALA A 30 -11.15 3.14 -19.12
C ALA A 30 -10.49 2.01 -19.93
N ASN A 31 -9.80 2.34 -21.03
CA ASN A 31 -9.06 1.35 -21.83
C ASN A 31 -7.84 0.86 -21.06
N GLU A 32 -7.10 1.75 -20.38
CA GLU A 32 -5.97 1.35 -19.51
C GLU A 32 -6.41 0.42 -18.38
N LEU A 33 -7.58 0.66 -17.77
CA LEU A 33 -8.15 -0.23 -16.76
C LEU A 33 -8.49 -1.62 -17.33
N GLU A 34 -9.07 -1.67 -18.54
CA GLU A 34 -9.34 -2.94 -19.24
C GLU A 34 -8.04 -3.66 -19.60
N ASP A 35 -7.04 -2.94 -20.09
CA ASP A 35 -5.72 -3.48 -20.42
C ASP A 35 -4.98 -4.00 -19.18
N LEU A 36 -5.04 -3.28 -18.05
CA LEU A 36 -4.47 -3.73 -16.78
C LEU A 36 -5.15 -5.00 -16.28
N LEU A 37 -6.48 -5.08 -16.35
CA LEU A 37 -7.23 -6.28 -15.97
C LEU A 37 -6.92 -7.45 -16.90
N ALA A 38 -6.87 -7.22 -18.22
CA ALA A 38 -6.53 -8.25 -19.20
C ALA A 38 -5.11 -8.78 -18.99
N ARG A 39 -4.13 -7.89 -18.80
CA ARG A 39 -2.76 -8.28 -18.49
C ARG A 39 -2.68 -9.04 -17.18
N SER A 40 -3.45 -8.67 -16.16
CA SER A 40 -3.37 -9.30 -14.84
C SER A 40 -3.67 -10.81 -14.85
N THR A 41 -4.59 -11.27 -15.70
CA THR A 41 -4.93 -12.70 -15.82
C THR A 41 -3.86 -13.50 -16.56
N GLU A 42 -3.06 -12.83 -17.41
CA GLU A 42 -1.94 -13.39 -18.16
C GLU A 42 -0.58 -13.22 -17.45
N THR A 43 -0.50 -12.33 -16.46
CA THR A 43 0.72 -12.08 -15.67
C THR A 43 1.05 -13.23 -14.74
N GLU A 44 2.27 -13.18 -14.18
CA GLU A 44 2.79 -14.12 -13.18
C GLU A 44 1.82 -14.33 -11.99
N VAL A 45 1.02 -13.31 -11.65
CA VAL A 45 -0.01 -13.38 -10.61
C VAL A 45 -1.11 -14.38 -10.95
N GLY A 46 -1.67 -14.32 -12.17
CA GLY A 46 -2.69 -15.27 -12.62
C GLY A 46 -2.14 -16.69 -12.84
N LEU A 47 -0.89 -16.80 -13.28
CA LEU A 47 -0.20 -18.10 -13.36
C LEU A 47 0.02 -18.70 -11.97
N ALA A 48 0.41 -17.90 -10.99
CA ALA A 48 0.57 -18.34 -9.61
C ALA A 48 -0.74 -18.88 -9.03
N GLU A 49 -1.88 -18.20 -9.23
CA GLU A 49 -3.20 -18.70 -8.79
C GLU A 49 -3.49 -20.10 -9.34
N ARG A 50 -3.27 -20.31 -10.63
CA ARG A 50 -3.49 -21.61 -11.28
C ARG A 50 -2.55 -22.69 -10.76
N SER A 51 -1.30 -22.35 -10.49
CA SER A 51 -0.32 -23.25 -9.89
C SER A 51 -0.70 -23.63 -8.46
N LEU A 52 -1.15 -22.66 -7.65
CA LEU A 52 -1.61 -22.92 -6.28
C LEU A 52 -2.88 -23.79 -6.26
N ASP A 53 -3.83 -23.54 -7.16
CA ASP A 53 -5.02 -24.40 -7.29
C ASP A 53 -4.65 -25.82 -7.79
N ALA A 54 -3.60 -25.95 -8.62
CA ALA A 54 -3.10 -27.26 -9.03
C ALA A 54 -2.58 -28.06 -7.83
N GLU A 55 -1.80 -27.44 -6.93
CA GLU A 55 -1.31 -28.10 -5.71
C GLU A 55 -2.45 -28.50 -4.75
N ARG A 56 -3.51 -27.68 -4.64
CA ARG A 56 -4.74 -28.07 -3.91
C ARG A 56 -5.39 -29.32 -4.52
N ARG A 57 -5.53 -29.37 -5.85
CA ARG A 57 -6.10 -30.53 -6.55
C ARG A 57 -5.25 -31.79 -6.36
N ASP A 58 -3.93 -31.64 -6.33
CA ASP A 58 -3.01 -32.75 -6.08
C ASP A 58 -3.17 -33.30 -4.66
N LEU A 59 -3.33 -32.44 -3.64
CA LEU A 59 -3.68 -32.90 -2.28
C LEU A 59 -5.02 -33.64 -2.25
N SER A 60 -6.06 -33.10 -2.90
CA SER A 60 -7.37 -33.77 -2.97
C SER A 60 -7.26 -35.16 -3.64
N ARG A 61 -6.42 -35.28 -4.67
CA ARG A 61 -6.16 -36.55 -5.36
C ARG A 61 -5.41 -37.53 -4.47
N PHE A 62 -4.36 -37.08 -3.79
CA PHE A 62 -3.60 -37.87 -2.83
C PHE A 62 -4.51 -38.46 -1.76
N LEU A 63 -5.31 -37.62 -1.11
CA LEU A 63 -6.25 -38.05 -0.06
C LEU A 63 -7.29 -39.07 -0.56
N LYS A 64 -7.78 -38.89 -1.79
CA LYS A 64 -8.70 -39.83 -2.42
C LYS A 64 -8.04 -41.19 -2.70
N ASN A 65 -6.77 -41.20 -3.08
CA ASN A 65 -6.02 -42.41 -3.40
C ASN A 65 -5.57 -43.19 -2.16
N ILE A 66 -5.11 -42.48 -1.13
CA ILE A 66 -4.57 -43.08 0.09
C ILE A 66 -5.67 -43.46 1.08
N GLY A 67 -6.79 -42.74 1.10
CA GLY A 67 -7.95 -42.99 1.96
C GLY A 67 -8.39 -44.47 2.07
N PRO A 68 -8.60 -45.19 0.96
CA PRO A 68 -8.96 -46.61 1.01
C PRO A 68 -7.82 -47.52 1.49
N LYS A 69 -6.55 -47.15 1.23
CA LYS A 69 -5.37 -47.92 1.64
C LYS A 69 -5.09 -47.83 3.15
N LEU A 70 -5.61 -46.78 3.79
CA LEU A 70 -5.50 -46.51 5.23
C LEU A 70 -6.52 -47.28 6.09
N ALA A 71 -7.42 -48.07 5.49
CA ALA A 71 -8.52 -48.72 6.20
C ALA A 71 -8.08 -49.80 7.20
N ASP A 72 -6.91 -50.42 6.96
CA ASP A 72 -6.40 -51.56 7.72
C ASP A 72 -5.24 -51.21 8.68
N GLU A 73 -4.83 -49.93 8.75
CA GLU A 73 -3.69 -49.47 9.57
C GLU A 73 -4.07 -49.29 11.07
N PRO A 74 -3.17 -49.66 12.01
CA PRO A 74 -3.48 -49.66 13.44
C PRO A 74 -3.41 -48.25 14.08
N PRO A 75 -4.31 -47.88 15.00
CA PRO A 75 -4.09 -46.79 15.95
C PRO A 75 -3.23 -47.25 17.14
N PRO A 76 -2.52 -46.38 17.90
CA PRO A 76 -2.50 -44.91 17.88
C PRO A 76 -1.26 -44.14 17.35
N PRO A 77 -0.02 -44.66 17.16
CA PRO A 77 1.07 -43.77 16.73
C PRO A 77 0.88 -43.28 15.29
N PHE A 78 0.32 -44.09 14.40
CA PHE A 78 0.21 -43.74 12.98
C PHE A 78 -0.73 -42.54 12.71
N LEU A 79 -1.88 -42.49 13.40
CA LEU A 79 -2.87 -41.42 13.21
C LEU A 79 -2.30 -40.04 13.57
N GLU A 80 -1.49 -39.97 14.63
CA GLU A 80 -0.87 -38.72 15.08
C GLU A 80 0.13 -38.19 14.04
N HIS A 81 1.00 -39.05 13.52
CA HIS A 81 1.96 -38.67 12.48
C HIS A 81 1.26 -38.32 11.17
N PHE A 82 0.19 -39.04 10.80
CA PHE A 82 -0.60 -38.72 9.61
C PHE A 82 -1.31 -37.37 9.74
N ARG A 83 -1.85 -37.08 10.94
CA ARG A 83 -2.47 -35.78 11.24
C ARG A 83 -1.43 -34.66 11.22
N GLN A 84 -0.24 -34.88 11.76
CA GLN A 84 0.87 -33.91 11.70
C GLN A 84 1.28 -33.63 10.25
N PHE A 85 1.46 -34.67 9.43
CA PHE A 85 1.76 -34.53 8.01
C PHE A 85 0.71 -33.69 7.27
N LEU A 86 -0.58 -33.99 7.47
CA LEU A 86 -1.67 -33.20 6.87
C LEU A 86 -1.74 -31.78 7.42
N SER A 87 -1.46 -31.57 8.71
CA SER A 87 -1.45 -30.24 9.31
C SER A 87 -0.36 -29.36 8.69
N LEU A 88 0.83 -29.90 8.43
CA LEU A 88 1.91 -29.21 7.75
C LEU A 88 1.52 -28.84 6.31
N TRP A 89 0.89 -29.77 5.58
CA TRP A 89 0.40 -29.48 4.23
C TRP A 89 -0.69 -28.40 4.21
N LEU A 90 -1.63 -28.46 5.16
CA LEU A 90 -2.70 -27.47 5.28
C LEU A 90 -2.16 -26.09 5.71
N GLN A 91 -1.13 -26.04 6.56
CA GLN A 91 -0.43 -24.79 6.91
C GLN A 91 0.26 -24.18 5.69
N MET A 92 0.91 -25.00 4.84
CA MET A 92 1.49 -24.52 3.58
C MET A 92 0.42 -23.99 2.63
N LEU A 93 -0.74 -24.66 2.53
CA LEU A 93 -1.87 -24.19 1.73
C LEU A 93 -2.55 -22.95 2.33
N ALA A 94 -2.47 -22.73 3.63
CA ALA A 94 -3.01 -21.55 4.29
C ALA A 94 -2.30 -20.26 3.85
N GLU A 95 -1.02 -20.36 3.42
CA GLU A 95 -0.24 -19.26 2.83
C GLU A 95 -0.74 -18.86 1.42
N CYS A 96 -1.55 -19.68 0.77
CA CYS A 96 -2.11 -19.48 -0.57
C CYS A 96 -3.34 -18.57 -0.56
N ALA A 97 -3.24 -17.41 0.10
CA ALA A 97 -4.31 -16.42 0.24
C ALA A 97 -3.83 -15.02 -0.15
N ALA A 98 -4.76 -14.15 -0.54
CA ALA A 98 -4.46 -12.74 -0.83
C ALA A 98 -3.90 -11.98 0.40
N ASP A 99 -4.27 -12.41 1.61
CA ASP A 99 -3.68 -11.96 2.87
C ASP A 99 -3.47 -13.16 3.81
N PRO A 100 -2.29 -13.80 3.78
CA PRO A 100 -2.04 -15.01 4.53
C PRO A 100 -1.90 -14.79 6.05
N VAL A 101 -1.75 -13.53 6.51
CA VAL A 101 -1.60 -13.23 7.95
C VAL A 101 -2.96 -12.93 8.58
N ALA A 102 -3.77 -12.08 7.94
CA ALA A 102 -5.07 -11.71 8.48
C ALA A 102 -6.18 -12.71 8.11
N GLN A 103 -6.12 -13.31 6.92
CA GLN A 103 -7.15 -14.19 6.38
C GLN A 103 -6.54 -15.41 5.67
N PRO A 104 -5.97 -16.37 6.43
CA PRO A 104 -5.38 -17.57 5.85
C PRO A 104 -6.41 -18.45 5.14
N TYR A 105 -5.97 -19.18 4.12
CA TYR A 105 -6.82 -20.13 3.41
C TYR A 105 -7.09 -21.37 4.28
N SER A 106 -8.23 -21.35 4.99
CA SER A 106 -8.65 -22.47 5.86
C SER A 106 -9.61 -23.41 5.12
N VAL A 107 -9.24 -24.69 5.00
CA VAL A 107 -10.09 -25.73 4.37
C VAL A 107 -11.06 -26.35 5.39
N ILE A 108 -10.59 -26.58 6.61
CA ILE A 108 -11.31 -27.24 7.71
C ILE A 108 -10.98 -26.53 9.02
N GLY A 109 -11.93 -26.48 9.96
CA GLY A 109 -11.67 -25.91 11.28
C GLY A 109 -10.80 -26.82 12.15
N GLU A 110 -9.93 -26.27 13.00
CA GLU A 110 -9.03 -27.05 13.86
C GLU A 110 -9.76 -28.05 14.78
N VAL A 111 -10.94 -27.68 15.27
CA VAL A 111 -11.76 -28.54 16.14
C VAL A 111 -12.32 -29.73 15.36
N GLU A 112 -12.79 -29.49 14.13
CA GLU A 112 -13.31 -30.55 13.26
C GLU A 112 -12.18 -31.48 12.82
N PHE A 113 -11.02 -30.93 12.46
CA PHE A 113 -9.84 -31.70 12.05
C PHE A 113 -9.34 -32.68 13.13
N ASN A 114 -9.38 -32.27 14.41
CA ASN A 114 -8.96 -33.11 15.53
C ASN A 114 -10.03 -34.10 16.01
N SER A 115 -11.28 -33.97 15.57
CA SER A 115 -12.41 -34.80 16.01
C SER A 115 -12.44 -36.21 15.40
N PHE A 116 -11.67 -36.46 14.34
CA PHE A 116 -11.67 -37.74 13.63
C PHE A 116 -10.78 -38.79 14.29
N ASP A 117 -11.35 -39.96 14.57
CA ASP A 117 -10.66 -41.11 15.21
C ASP A 117 -9.95 -42.04 14.21
N ARG A 118 -10.23 -41.91 12.90
CA ARG A 118 -9.66 -42.74 11.83
C ARG A 118 -9.04 -41.89 10.72
N SER A 119 -7.86 -42.31 10.26
CA SER A 119 -7.10 -41.66 9.18
C SER A 119 -7.83 -41.73 7.83
N SER A 120 -8.54 -42.82 7.56
CA SER A 120 -9.34 -43.00 6.33
C SER A 120 -10.55 -42.06 6.27
N GLU A 121 -11.27 -41.86 7.38
CA GLU A 121 -12.40 -40.94 7.45
C GLU A 121 -11.94 -39.48 7.29
N LEU A 122 -10.86 -39.13 7.97
CA LEU A 122 -10.21 -37.81 7.85
C LEU A 122 -9.83 -37.53 6.38
N ALA A 123 -9.20 -38.50 5.70
CA ALA A 123 -8.77 -38.33 4.31
C ALA A 123 -9.95 -38.12 3.35
N VAL A 124 -11.04 -38.89 3.50
CA VAL A 124 -12.24 -38.74 2.65
C VAL A 124 -12.88 -37.38 2.86
N ARG A 125 -13.15 -36.98 4.10
CA ARG A 125 -13.79 -35.70 4.43
C ARG A 125 -12.96 -34.51 3.95
N LEU A 126 -11.65 -34.54 4.19
CA LEU A 126 -10.76 -33.47 3.74
C LEU A 126 -10.71 -33.39 2.21
N SER A 127 -10.76 -34.53 1.51
CA SER A 127 -10.79 -34.56 0.03
C SER A 127 -12.06 -33.91 -0.56
N GLU A 128 -13.21 -34.05 0.11
CA GLU A 128 -14.49 -33.44 -0.29
C GLU A 128 -14.48 -31.93 -0.05
N GLN A 129 -14.01 -31.50 1.12
CA GLN A 129 -13.88 -30.08 1.46
C GLN A 129 -12.91 -29.35 0.53
N LEU A 130 -11.77 -29.99 0.21
CA LEU A 130 -10.82 -29.45 -0.75
C LEU A 130 -11.47 -29.24 -2.12
N LYS A 131 -12.27 -30.19 -2.62
CA LYS A 131 -12.97 -30.03 -3.91
C LYS A 131 -13.96 -28.88 -3.93
N ALA A 132 -14.66 -28.66 -2.82
CA ALA A 132 -15.68 -27.62 -2.71
C ALA A 132 -15.07 -26.21 -2.70
N LYS A 133 -13.86 -26.05 -2.14
CA LYS A 133 -13.24 -24.74 -1.94
C LYS A 133 -12.08 -24.51 -2.90
N GLU A 134 -12.33 -23.87 -4.04
CA GLU A 134 -11.30 -23.53 -5.03
C GLU A 134 -10.51 -22.28 -4.62
N ILE A 135 -9.25 -22.20 -5.04
CA ILE A 135 -8.40 -21.01 -4.83
C ILE A 135 -8.62 -20.07 -6.04
N ARG A 136 -9.50 -19.07 -5.88
CA ARG A 136 -9.90 -18.12 -6.95
C ARG A 136 -9.90 -16.64 -6.52
N PHE A 137 -9.05 -16.24 -5.60
CA PHE A 137 -9.09 -14.88 -5.05
C PHE A 137 -8.69 -13.77 -6.05
N ILE A 138 -7.83 -14.03 -7.05
CA ILE A 138 -7.48 -13.06 -8.10
C ILE A 138 -8.56 -13.05 -9.17
N SER A 139 -9.02 -14.23 -9.59
CA SER A 139 -10.10 -14.38 -10.55
C SER A 139 -11.39 -13.70 -10.05
N ASP A 140 -11.77 -13.90 -8.79
CA ASP A 140 -12.95 -13.27 -8.19
C ASP A 140 -12.80 -11.73 -8.13
N HIS A 141 -11.63 -11.24 -7.71
CA HIS A 141 -11.37 -9.80 -7.64
C HIS A 141 -11.34 -9.12 -9.02
N THR A 142 -10.76 -9.79 -10.03
CA THR A 142 -10.70 -9.27 -11.39
C THR A 142 -12.07 -9.23 -12.05
N GLU A 143 -12.90 -10.26 -11.87
CA GLU A 143 -14.29 -10.26 -12.34
C GLU A 143 -15.12 -9.13 -11.73
N ASP A 144 -14.98 -8.89 -10.43
CA ASP A 144 -15.69 -7.80 -9.75
C ASP A 144 -15.21 -6.42 -10.19
N CYS A 145 -13.91 -6.25 -10.40
CA CYS A 145 -13.34 -5.05 -11.01
C CYS A 145 -13.86 -4.84 -12.43
N GLN A 146 -13.95 -5.90 -13.24
CA GLN A 146 -14.45 -5.86 -14.61
C GLN A 146 -15.92 -5.43 -14.66
N LYS A 147 -16.77 -6.02 -13.80
CA LYS A 147 -18.17 -5.56 -13.61
C LYS A 147 -18.22 -4.09 -13.22
N GLY A 148 -17.32 -3.67 -12.33
CA GLY A 148 -17.14 -2.28 -11.92
C GLY A 148 -16.84 -1.34 -13.10
N VAL A 149 -15.86 -1.68 -13.94
CA VAL A 149 -15.48 -0.89 -15.13
C VAL A 149 -16.62 -0.83 -16.15
N LEU A 150 -17.31 -1.94 -16.40
CA LEU A 150 -18.47 -1.98 -17.29
C LEU A 150 -19.60 -1.07 -16.79
N SER A 151 -19.92 -1.13 -15.49
CA SER A 151 -20.93 -0.27 -14.88
C SER A 151 -20.58 1.22 -15.02
N MET A 152 -19.30 1.56 -14.84
CA MET A 152 -18.76 2.91 -14.99
C MET A 152 -18.86 3.41 -16.44
N LYS A 153 -18.48 2.59 -17.42
CA LYS A 153 -18.63 2.91 -18.86
C LYS A 153 -20.10 3.11 -19.24
N MET A 154 -21.01 2.29 -18.72
CA MET A 154 -22.46 2.44 -18.95
C MET A 154 -23.02 3.71 -18.31
N ALA A 155 -22.62 4.02 -17.07
CA ALA A 155 -23.01 5.25 -16.38
C ALA A 155 -22.54 6.50 -17.16
N TRP A 156 -21.29 6.49 -17.63
CA TRP A 156 -20.72 7.55 -18.46
C TRP A 156 -21.48 7.72 -19.79
N LYS A 157 -21.76 6.62 -20.50
CA LYS A 157 -22.57 6.65 -21.73
C LYS A 157 -23.97 7.22 -21.48
N LYS A 158 -24.62 6.79 -20.40
CA LYS A 158 -25.94 7.28 -19.99
C LYS A 158 -25.90 8.78 -19.69
N MET A 159 -24.91 9.23 -18.93
CA MET A 159 -24.68 10.64 -18.63
C MET A 159 -24.50 11.46 -19.91
N ARG A 160 -23.59 11.07 -20.80
CA ARG A 160 -23.36 11.74 -22.09
C ARG A 160 -24.61 11.79 -22.97
N HIS A 161 -25.38 10.71 -23.01
CA HIS A 161 -26.61 10.65 -23.81
C HIS A 161 -27.73 11.54 -23.24
N LEU A 162 -27.90 11.57 -21.91
CA LEU A 162 -28.81 12.51 -21.24
C LEU A 162 -28.40 13.96 -21.52
N GLN A 163 -27.09 14.25 -21.49
CA GLN A 163 -26.55 15.57 -21.84
C GLN A 163 -26.88 15.94 -23.29
N GLN A 164 -26.60 15.07 -24.26
CA GLN A 164 -26.91 15.32 -25.67
C GLN A 164 -28.41 15.53 -25.92
N LYS A 165 -29.27 14.80 -25.20
CA LYS A 165 -30.72 15.03 -25.26
C LYS A 165 -31.09 16.39 -24.68
N ALA A 166 -30.58 16.76 -23.51
CA ALA A 166 -30.84 18.07 -22.91
C ALA A 166 -30.41 19.22 -23.85
N LEU A 167 -29.24 19.09 -24.47
CA LEU A 167 -28.68 20.04 -25.46
C LEU A 167 -29.54 20.21 -26.71
N LYS A 168 -30.18 19.15 -27.21
CA LYS A 168 -31.03 19.20 -28.41
C LYS A 168 -32.35 19.95 -28.17
N TRP A 169 -32.91 19.87 -26.96
CA TRP A 169 -34.19 20.49 -26.61
C TRP A 169 -34.07 21.98 -26.25
N THR A 170 -32.89 22.46 -25.85
CA THR A 170 -32.66 23.84 -25.39
C THR A 170 -32.22 24.82 -26.48
N GLY A 171 -32.14 24.40 -27.76
CA GLY A 171 -31.89 25.33 -28.87
C GLY A 171 -30.45 25.85 -29.01
N LEU A 172 -29.46 25.13 -28.44
CA LEU A 172 -28.03 25.50 -28.43
C LEU A 172 -27.30 25.52 -29.78
N LYS A 173 -27.99 25.44 -30.93
CA LYS A 173 -27.36 25.58 -32.26
C LYS A 173 -26.60 26.90 -32.44
N ARG A 174 -26.84 27.90 -31.58
CA ARG A 174 -26.15 29.21 -31.59
C ARG A 174 -24.76 29.21 -30.94
N PHE A 175 -24.49 28.33 -29.98
CA PHE A 175 -23.20 28.27 -29.28
C PHE A 175 -22.26 27.20 -29.86
N ALA A 176 -22.80 26.22 -30.58
CA ALA A 176 -22.04 25.10 -31.16
C ALA A 176 -21.23 25.44 -32.43
N LYS A 177 -21.22 26.70 -32.88
CA LYS A 177 -20.75 27.06 -34.24
C LYS A 177 -19.34 27.65 -34.31
N THR A 178 -18.70 27.90 -33.18
CA THR A 178 -17.35 28.47 -33.14
C THR A 178 -16.44 27.51 -32.40
N GLN A 179 -15.61 26.78 -33.14
CA GLN A 179 -14.53 25.97 -32.60
C GLN A 179 -13.36 26.93 -32.33
N PRO A 180 -12.92 27.13 -31.08
CA PRO A 180 -11.69 27.87 -30.82
C PRO A 180 -10.52 27.04 -31.33
N ASP A 181 -9.46 27.72 -31.80
CA ASP A 181 -8.18 27.07 -32.06
C ASP A 181 -7.68 26.45 -30.73
N GLU A 182 -7.27 25.17 -30.76
CA GLU A 182 -6.81 24.43 -29.57
C GLU A 182 -5.45 24.99 -29.07
N GLU A 183 -5.45 26.08 -28.29
CA GLU A 183 -4.27 26.55 -27.56
C GLU A 183 -4.26 26.02 -26.10
N GLU A 184 -3.12 25.50 -25.65
CA GLU A 184 -2.93 24.86 -24.33
C GLU A 184 -3.28 25.81 -23.14
N GLY A 185 -3.16 27.12 -23.35
CA GLY A 185 -3.54 28.16 -22.38
C GLY A 185 -5.05 28.30 -22.15
N ASP A 186 -5.89 27.84 -23.08
CA ASP A 186 -7.36 27.92 -22.95
C ASP A 186 -7.93 26.74 -22.13
N LEU A 187 -7.20 25.63 -22.03
CA LEU A 187 -7.60 24.47 -21.22
C LEU A 187 -7.46 24.75 -19.72
N HIS A 188 -6.36 25.37 -19.29
CA HIS A 188 -6.16 25.77 -17.90
C HIS A 188 -7.17 26.83 -17.45
N LYS A 189 -7.54 27.77 -18.35
CA LYS A 189 -8.63 28.73 -18.08
C LYS A 189 -9.99 28.03 -17.95
N ALA A 190 -10.26 27.04 -18.80
CA ALA A 190 -11.50 26.26 -18.73
C ALA A 190 -11.61 25.42 -17.45
N GLU A 191 -10.48 24.89 -16.97
CA GLU A 191 -10.42 24.14 -15.71
C GLU A 191 -10.70 25.05 -14.50
N ALA A 192 -10.09 26.23 -14.44
CA ALA A 192 -10.32 27.21 -13.37
C ALA A 192 -11.79 27.69 -13.30
N ILE A 193 -12.49 27.77 -14.43
CA ILE A 193 -13.92 28.12 -14.48
C ILE A 193 -14.80 27.08 -13.77
N CYS A 194 -14.39 25.80 -13.80
CA CYS A 194 -15.14 24.71 -13.19
C CYS A 194 -14.72 24.41 -11.72
N GLU A 195 -13.69 25.07 -11.20
CA GLU A 195 -13.18 24.90 -9.82
C GLU A 195 -13.82 25.83 -8.79
N LEU A 196 -14.51 26.89 -9.24
CA LEU A 196 -15.34 27.71 -8.37
C LEU A 196 -16.46 26.85 -7.76
N PRO A 197 -16.82 27.03 -6.47
CA PRO A 197 -17.79 26.17 -5.80
C PRO A 197 -19.12 26.26 -6.54
N ALA A 198 -19.42 25.24 -7.34
CA ALA A 198 -20.70 25.11 -7.99
C ALA A 198 -21.76 25.07 -6.89
N ARG A 199 -22.59 26.11 -6.83
CA ARG A 199 -23.79 26.13 -5.98
C ARG A 199 -24.55 24.84 -6.31
N ARG A 200 -24.66 23.92 -5.33
CA ARG A 200 -25.23 22.58 -5.56
C ARG A 200 -26.71 22.71 -5.89
N ILE A 201 -27.04 22.79 -7.18
CA ILE A 201 -28.42 22.71 -7.66
C ILE A 201 -28.76 21.21 -7.76
N PRO A 202 -29.74 20.70 -7.00
CA PRO A 202 -30.06 19.28 -7.00
C PRO A 202 -30.44 18.78 -8.40
N SER A 203 -29.97 17.58 -8.75
CA SER A 203 -30.12 16.93 -10.06
C SER A 203 -31.56 16.62 -10.50
N SER A 204 -32.55 16.88 -9.63
CA SER A 204 -33.99 16.77 -9.89
C SER A 204 -34.62 18.06 -10.45
N VAL A 205 -33.84 19.14 -10.54
CA VAL A 205 -34.28 20.44 -11.08
C VAL A 205 -33.98 20.48 -12.58
N GLU A 206 -34.98 20.15 -13.38
CA GLU A 206 -34.98 20.55 -14.80
C GLU A 206 -34.94 22.10 -14.84
N LEU A 207 -33.79 22.66 -15.18
CA LEU A 207 -33.44 24.09 -15.08
C LEU A 207 -34.23 25.03 -16.04
N TYR A 208 -35.44 24.69 -16.48
CA TYR A 208 -36.22 25.59 -17.34
C TYR A 208 -36.84 26.69 -16.48
N TRP A 209 -36.59 27.97 -16.78
CA TRP A 209 -37.29 29.05 -16.07
C TRP A 209 -38.79 29.06 -16.37
N PHE A 210 -39.24 28.50 -17.51
CA PHE A 210 -40.65 28.30 -17.82
C PHE A 210 -40.88 27.06 -18.70
N LYS A 211 -41.76 26.16 -18.28
CA LYS A 211 -42.18 24.97 -19.04
C LYS A 211 -43.69 24.80 -18.93
N PHE A 212 -44.37 24.67 -20.07
CA PHE A 212 -45.79 24.31 -20.08
C PHE A 212 -45.93 22.80 -19.85
N GLN A 213 -46.61 22.40 -18.77
CA GLN A 213 -46.82 21.00 -18.40
C GLN A 213 -48.19 20.87 -17.74
N LEU A 214 -49.14 20.25 -18.44
CA LEU A 214 -50.46 19.95 -17.89
C LEU A 214 -50.34 18.86 -16.81
N GLY A 215 -50.86 19.13 -15.60
CA GLY A 215 -50.92 18.14 -14.52
C GLY A 215 -49.74 18.15 -13.54
N ALA A 216 -48.97 19.24 -13.46
CA ALA A 216 -47.78 19.34 -12.60
C ALA A 216 -48.07 19.52 -11.08
N GLY A 217 -49.34 19.64 -10.68
CA GLY A 217 -49.76 19.98 -9.32
C GLY A 217 -49.51 21.44 -8.92
N CYS A 218 -49.89 21.82 -7.70
CA CYS A 218 -49.58 23.13 -7.10
C CYS A 218 -48.59 22.95 -5.95
N GLY A 219 -47.47 23.66 -5.96
CA GLY A 219 -46.49 23.59 -4.87
C GLY A 219 -45.28 24.50 -5.06
N PHE A 220 -44.65 24.86 -3.94
CA PHE A 220 -43.41 25.64 -3.87
C PHE A 220 -42.32 24.75 -3.25
N ASP A 221 -41.22 24.51 -3.97
CA ASP A 221 -40.00 23.96 -3.35
C ASP A 221 -39.11 25.12 -2.93
N MET A 222 -38.95 25.30 -1.61
CA MET A 222 -37.99 26.21 -0.99
C MET A 222 -36.78 25.39 -0.54
N ASN A 223 -35.59 25.66 -1.08
CA ASN A 223 -34.34 25.18 -0.49
C ASN A 223 -33.85 26.19 0.56
N GLU A 224 -33.05 25.74 1.54
CA GLU A 224 -32.53 26.57 2.64
C GLU A 224 -31.67 27.76 2.18
N ASP A 225 -31.13 27.71 0.95
CA ASP A 225 -30.49 28.85 0.28
C ASP A 225 -31.50 29.62 -0.58
N SER A 226 -31.60 30.93 -0.39
CA SER A 226 -32.69 31.82 -0.84
C SER A 226 -33.12 31.77 -2.32
N TYR A 227 -32.35 31.16 -3.22
CA TYR A 227 -32.66 30.95 -4.65
C TYR A 227 -31.83 29.75 -5.16
N PRO A 228 -32.29 28.92 -6.13
CA PRO A 228 -33.42 29.08 -7.04
C PRO A 228 -34.76 28.58 -6.49
N LEU A 229 -35.86 29.25 -6.85
CA LEU A 229 -37.22 28.92 -6.41
C LEU A 229 -38.01 28.18 -7.49
N ARG A 230 -38.59 27.02 -7.17
CA ARG A 230 -39.45 26.27 -8.10
C ARG A 230 -40.93 26.47 -7.76
N ILE A 231 -41.66 27.05 -8.71
CA ILE A 231 -43.11 27.25 -8.63
C ILE A 231 -43.77 26.25 -9.59
N ARG A 232 -44.61 25.36 -9.05
CA ARG A 232 -45.47 24.46 -9.84
C ARG A 232 -46.90 25.00 -9.82
N CYS A 233 -47.44 25.27 -11.00
CA CYS A 233 -48.85 25.57 -11.24
C CYS A 233 -49.43 24.49 -12.16
N LEU A 234 -50.74 24.26 -12.08
CA LEU A 234 -51.48 23.21 -12.80
C LEU A 234 -51.18 23.08 -14.31
N ALA A 235 -50.77 24.19 -14.96
CA ALA A 235 -50.46 24.26 -16.38
C ALA A 235 -48.98 24.59 -16.71
N PHE A 236 -48.17 25.03 -15.74
CA PHE A 236 -46.79 25.43 -16.00
C PHE A 236 -45.89 25.28 -14.77
N VAL A 237 -44.62 25.00 -15.01
CA VAL A 237 -43.56 24.97 -14.01
C VAL A 237 -42.62 26.14 -14.30
N CYS A 238 -42.37 26.97 -13.30
CA CYS A 238 -41.49 28.14 -13.39
C CYS A 238 -40.34 28.00 -12.39
N VAL A 239 -39.11 28.32 -12.81
CA VAL A 239 -37.93 28.35 -11.93
C VAL A 239 -37.39 29.77 -11.88
N ILE A 240 -37.28 30.34 -10.68
CA ILE A 240 -36.80 31.70 -10.45
C ILE A 240 -35.36 31.63 -9.97
N LEU A 241 -34.42 32.16 -10.76
CA LEU A 241 -33.00 32.12 -10.45
C LEU A 241 -32.55 33.24 -9.48
N SER A 242 -33.20 34.41 -9.51
CA SER A 242 -32.83 35.59 -8.71
C SER A 242 -34.04 36.49 -8.42
N PRO A 243 -33.98 37.39 -7.42
CA PRO A 243 -35.06 38.35 -7.16
C PRO A 243 -35.27 39.31 -8.34
N GLU A 244 -34.19 39.65 -9.05
CA GLU A 244 -34.23 40.49 -10.24
C GLU A 244 -34.96 39.79 -11.39
N HIS A 245 -34.70 38.50 -11.60
CA HIS A 245 -35.40 37.69 -12.61
C HIS A 245 -36.91 37.61 -12.34
N LEU A 246 -37.31 37.49 -11.07
CA LEU A 246 -38.72 37.55 -10.67
C LEU A 246 -39.34 38.92 -10.96
N ALA A 247 -38.61 40.01 -10.68
CA ALA A 247 -39.06 41.36 -10.96
C ALA A 247 -39.28 41.58 -12.48
N PHE A 248 -38.37 41.09 -13.34
CA PHE A 248 -38.51 41.15 -14.79
C PHE A 248 -39.67 40.28 -15.32
N MET A 249 -39.88 39.11 -14.72
CA MET A 249 -41.01 38.24 -15.05
C MET A 249 -42.35 38.88 -14.70
N LEU A 250 -42.46 39.44 -13.51
CA LEU A 250 -43.66 40.15 -13.05
C LEU A 250 -43.89 41.43 -13.87
N SER A 251 -42.84 42.18 -14.20
CA SER A 251 -42.97 43.39 -15.02
C SER A 251 -43.43 43.08 -16.44
N PHE A 252 -42.98 41.96 -17.03
CA PHE A 252 -43.45 41.50 -18.33
C PHE A 252 -44.93 41.09 -18.31
N LEU A 253 -45.35 40.31 -17.31
CA LEU A 253 -46.75 39.90 -17.16
C LEU A 253 -47.68 41.09 -16.90
N LEU A 254 -47.27 42.00 -16.01
CA LEU A 254 -48.01 43.23 -15.71
C LEU A 254 -48.12 44.12 -16.95
N GLY A 255 -47.02 44.28 -17.69
CA GLY A 255 -47.00 45.06 -18.93
C GLY A 255 -47.85 44.45 -20.04
N LEU A 256 -47.94 43.11 -20.14
CA LEU A 256 -48.85 42.43 -21.07
C LEU A 256 -50.32 42.67 -20.68
N GLY A 257 -50.64 42.58 -19.38
CA GLY A 257 -51.97 42.88 -18.85
C GLY A 257 -52.39 44.33 -19.09
N LEU A 258 -51.50 45.31 -18.85
CA LEU A 258 -51.76 46.72 -19.13
C LEU A 258 -51.97 46.98 -20.62
N LEU A 259 -51.23 46.28 -21.49
CA LEU A 259 -51.40 46.38 -22.95
C LEU A 259 -52.77 45.83 -23.39
N LEU A 260 -53.24 44.73 -22.81
CA LEU A 260 -54.58 44.18 -23.06
C LEU A 260 -55.70 45.08 -22.55
N VAL A 261 -55.57 45.63 -21.35
CA VAL A 261 -56.54 46.58 -20.77
C VAL A 261 -56.64 47.83 -21.63
N ASN A 262 -55.50 48.39 -22.03
CA ASN A 262 -55.47 49.58 -22.88
C ASN A 262 -55.98 49.30 -24.31
N ALA A 263 -55.78 48.09 -24.85
CA ALA A 263 -56.26 47.73 -26.18
C ALA A 263 -57.75 47.40 -26.24
N PHE A 264 -58.33 46.81 -25.18
CA PHE A 264 -59.68 46.24 -25.24
C PHE A 264 -60.69 46.84 -24.25
N LEU A 265 -60.26 47.43 -23.13
CA LEU A 265 -61.18 47.92 -22.09
C LEU A 265 -61.35 49.45 -22.09
N LEU A 266 -60.40 50.20 -22.62
CA LEU A 266 -60.51 51.67 -22.68
C LEU A 266 -61.16 52.12 -23.98
N SER A 267 -62.21 52.95 -23.88
CA SER A 267 -62.94 53.48 -25.04
C SER A 267 -62.16 54.51 -25.86
N SER A 268 -61.06 55.07 -25.33
CA SER A 268 -60.19 56.06 -26.00
C SER A 268 -58.70 55.86 -25.65
N PRO A 269 -58.01 54.88 -26.23
CA PRO A 269 -56.62 54.61 -25.90
C PRO A 269 -55.68 55.69 -26.44
N SER A 270 -54.82 56.24 -25.57
CA SER A 270 -53.72 57.11 -25.99
C SER A 270 -52.64 56.30 -26.69
N GLN A 271 -52.43 56.56 -27.98
CA GLN A 271 -51.45 55.84 -28.80
C GLN A 271 -50.01 55.92 -28.22
N VAL A 272 -49.66 57.05 -27.61
CA VAL A 272 -48.31 57.26 -27.02
C VAL A 272 -48.08 56.31 -25.84
N VAL A 273 -49.08 56.13 -24.97
CA VAL A 273 -49.00 55.24 -23.81
C VAL A 273 -48.93 53.78 -24.26
N THR A 274 -49.73 53.40 -25.26
CA THR A 274 -49.68 52.05 -25.85
C THR A 274 -48.30 51.72 -26.41
N MET A 275 -47.70 52.64 -27.17
CA MET A 275 -46.37 52.45 -27.75
C MET A 275 -45.29 52.38 -26.68
N SER A 276 -45.37 53.21 -25.63
CA SER A 276 -44.41 53.17 -24.51
C SER A 276 -44.44 51.83 -23.75
N ILE A 277 -45.63 51.29 -23.49
CA ILE A 277 -45.80 49.98 -22.83
C ILE A 277 -45.29 48.86 -23.75
N ALA A 278 -45.61 48.92 -25.04
CA ALA A 278 -45.15 47.93 -26.01
C ALA A 278 -43.61 47.88 -26.11
N VAL A 279 -42.94 49.03 -26.21
CA VAL A 279 -41.47 49.11 -26.24
C VAL A 279 -40.86 48.55 -24.95
N THR A 280 -41.39 48.92 -23.79
CA THR A 280 -40.89 48.44 -22.49
C THR A 280 -41.06 46.92 -22.33
N ASN A 281 -42.19 46.37 -22.78
CA ASN A 281 -42.42 44.92 -22.81
C ASN A 281 -41.45 44.21 -23.75
N CYS A 282 -41.19 44.76 -24.94
CA CYS A 282 -40.22 44.21 -25.88
C CYS A 282 -38.81 44.20 -25.27
N CYS A 283 -38.38 45.30 -24.64
CA CYS A 283 -37.08 45.36 -23.95
C CYS A 283 -36.98 44.33 -22.82
N THR A 284 -38.04 44.18 -22.02
CA THR A 284 -38.07 43.18 -20.94
C THR A 284 -38.02 41.75 -21.48
N ALA A 285 -38.70 41.47 -22.60
CA ALA A 285 -38.64 40.17 -23.27
C ALA A 285 -37.23 39.84 -23.79
N PHE A 286 -36.48 40.84 -24.28
CA PHE A 286 -35.08 40.64 -24.68
C PHE A 286 -34.18 40.32 -23.49
N VAL A 287 -34.36 40.98 -22.35
CA VAL A 287 -33.59 40.69 -21.13
C VAL A 287 -33.92 39.29 -20.60
N LEU A 288 -35.21 38.92 -20.55
CA LEU A 288 -35.64 37.56 -20.18
C LEU A 288 -35.11 36.49 -21.14
N TYR A 289 -34.95 36.83 -22.42
CA TYR A 289 -34.31 35.96 -23.40
C TYR A 289 -32.81 35.74 -23.07
N ASP A 290 -32.07 36.79 -22.69
CA ASP A 290 -30.65 36.67 -22.32
C ASP A 290 -30.45 35.83 -21.03
N PHE A 291 -31.43 35.79 -20.12
CA PHE A 291 -31.41 34.88 -18.96
C PHE A 291 -31.47 33.40 -19.35
N LEU A 292 -32.06 33.06 -20.51
CA LEU A 292 -32.05 31.69 -21.03
C LEU A 292 -30.64 31.25 -21.42
N ASP A 293 -29.85 32.16 -22.00
CA ASP A 293 -28.47 31.87 -22.39
C ASP A 293 -27.60 31.63 -21.14
N ILE A 294 -27.77 32.41 -20.07
CA ILE A 294 -27.09 32.21 -18.78
C ILE A 294 -27.45 30.85 -18.16
N ASP A 295 -28.73 30.49 -18.16
CA ASP A 295 -29.19 29.18 -17.64
C ASP A 295 -28.56 28.01 -18.42
N THR A 296 -28.50 28.12 -19.76
CA THR A 296 -27.87 27.09 -20.58
C THR A 296 -26.39 26.93 -20.29
N LEU A 297 -25.69 28.03 -20.02
CA LEU A 297 -24.27 28.02 -19.66
C LEU A 297 -24.05 27.34 -18.30
N GLN A 298 -24.87 27.68 -17.29
CA GLN A 298 -24.81 27.04 -15.97
C GLN A 298 -25.04 25.53 -16.03
N ARG A 299 -25.97 25.06 -16.87
CA ARG A 299 -26.16 23.62 -17.10
C ARG A 299 -24.92 22.97 -17.71
N LEU A 300 -24.25 23.64 -18.65
CA LEU A 300 -23.04 23.11 -19.27
C LEU A 300 -21.90 22.98 -18.25
N GLU A 301 -21.75 23.97 -17.37
CA GLU A 301 -20.78 23.96 -16.27
C GLU A 301 -21.07 22.82 -15.29
N GLN A 302 -22.32 22.67 -14.84
CA GLN A 302 -22.71 21.57 -13.95
C GLN A 302 -22.43 20.20 -14.58
N GLN A 303 -22.73 20.05 -15.88
CA GLN A 303 -22.44 18.82 -16.61
C GLN A 303 -20.93 18.54 -16.70
N ALA A 304 -20.10 19.57 -16.87
CA ALA A 304 -18.65 19.44 -16.87
C ALA A 304 -18.12 19.01 -15.50
N VAL A 305 -18.67 19.55 -14.41
CA VAL A 305 -18.34 19.15 -13.03
C VAL A 305 -18.72 17.69 -12.76
N GLU A 306 -19.91 17.25 -13.17
CA GLU A 306 -20.33 15.84 -13.05
C GLU A 306 -19.41 14.88 -13.83
N MET A 307 -18.97 15.29 -15.03
CA MET A 307 -18.00 14.54 -15.82
C MET A 307 -16.61 14.52 -15.18
N LYS A 308 -16.15 15.64 -14.61
CA LYS A 308 -14.89 15.71 -13.86
C LYS A 308 -14.91 14.74 -12.67
N ALA A 309 -16.01 14.73 -11.91
CA ALA A 309 -16.19 13.80 -10.78
C ALA A 309 -16.18 12.33 -11.21
N ALA A 310 -16.85 11.99 -12.32
CA ALA A 310 -16.84 10.63 -12.86
C ALA A 310 -15.44 10.22 -13.38
N ALA A 311 -14.68 11.14 -13.96
CA ALA A 311 -13.30 10.90 -14.38
C ALA A 311 -12.35 10.69 -13.19
N GLN A 312 -12.48 11.51 -12.14
CA GLN A 312 -11.73 11.34 -10.88
C GLN A 312 -12.02 10.00 -10.22
N GLN A 313 -13.29 9.56 -10.21
CA GLN A 313 -13.65 8.24 -9.70
C GLN A 313 -12.99 7.09 -10.49
N ALA A 314 -12.85 7.23 -11.81
CA ALA A 314 -12.15 6.27 -12.65
C ALA A 314 -10.65 6.24 -12.34
N GLU A 315 -10.04 7.41 -12.14
CA GLU A 315 -8.63 7.51 -11.76
C GLU A 315 -8.34 6.88 -10.38
N GLU A 316 -9.22 7.10 -9.41
CA GLU A 316 -9.08 6.51 -8.08
C GLU A 316 -9.15 4.97 -8.14
N ARG A 317 -10.08 4.43 -8.93
CA ARG A 317 -10.15 2.98 -9.18
C ARG A 317 -8.88 2.44 -9.82
N ARG A 318 -8.27 3.19 -10.75
CA ARG A 318 -6.98 2.84 -11.35
C ARG A 318 -5.87 2.77 -10.31
N LYS A 319 -5.78 3.75 -9.40
CA LYS A 319 -4.79 3.76 -8.31
C LYS A 319 -4.98 2.57 -7.37
N ILE A 320 -6.21 2.29 -6.95
CA ILE A 320 -6.53 1.14 -6.10
C ILE A 320 -6.11 -0.17 -6.78
N LEU A 321 -6.44 -0.35 -8.06
CA LEU A 321 -6.12 -1.55 -8.81
C LEU A 321 -4.59 -1.73 -8.98
N GLN A 322 -3.87 -0.66 -9.28
CA GLN A 322 -2.41 -0.69 -9.36
C GLN A 322 -1.75 -1.04 -8.02
N ALA A 323 -2.22 -0.44 -6.92
CA ALA A 323 -1.72 -0.75 -5.58
C ALA A 323 -1.99 -2.20 -5.18
N PHE A 324 -3.16 -2.75 -5.56
CA PHE A 324 -3.49 -4.15 -5.36
C PHE A 324 -2.51 -5.06 -6.11
N PHE A 325 -2.31 -4.85 -7.42
CA PHE A 325 -1.39 -5.69 -8.20
C PHE A 325 0.07 -5.56 -7.77
N ALA A 326 0.51 -4.36 -7.37
CA ALA A 326 1.85 -4.18 -6.82
C ALA A 326 2.05 -5.02 -5.55
N ARG A 327 1.05 -5.05 -4.64
CA ARG A 327 1.08 -5.93 -3.46
C ARG A 327 1.07 -7.41 -3.85
N MET A 328 0.24 -7.79 -4.82
CA MET A 328 0.17 -9.17 -5.28
C MET A 328 1.49 -9.66 -5.86
N GLN A 329 2.23 -8.81 -6.59
CA GLN A 329 3.54 -9.17 -7.14
C GLN A 329 4.55 -9.53 -6.05
N LEU A 330 4.51 -8.83 -4.90
CA LEU A 330 5.31 -9.19 -3.72
C LEU A 330 4.93 -10.58 -3.19
N LEU A 331 3.64 -10.89 -3.10
CA LEU A 331 3.18 -12.21 -2.68
C LEU A 331 3.56 -13.31 -3.69
N VAL A 332 3.53 -13.03 -4.99
CA VAL A 332 3.98 -13.99 -6.01
C VAL A 332 5.44 -14.36 -5.80
N SER A 333 6.30 -13.37 -5.54
CA SER A 333 7.71 -13.65 -5.22
C SER A 333 7.85 -14.51 -3.97
N LEU A 334 7.05 -14.26 -2.93
CA LEU A 334 7.00 -15.09 -1.72
C LEU A 334 6.59 -16.53 -2.06
N TRP A 335 5.51 -16.72 -2.82
CA TRP A 335 5.03 -18.05 -3.17
C TRP A 335 6.04 -18.82 -4.01
N GLN A 336 6.70 -18.16 -4.97
CA GLN A 336 7.74 -18.78 -5.80
C GLN A 336 8.96 -19.21 -4.99
N MET A 337 9.37 -18.40 -4.01
CA MET A 337 10.60 -18.62 -3.23
C MET A 337 10.40 -19.60 -2.08
N ARG A 338 9.21 -19.60 -1.44
CA ARG A 338 8.94 -20.35 -0.21
C ARG A 338 7.82 -21.38 -0.36
N THR A 339 6.61 -20.95 -0.73
CA THR A 339 5.41 -21.79 -0.62
C THR A 339 5.37 -22.91 -1.67
N LEU A 340 5.67 -22.60 -2.94
CA LEU A 340 5.66 -23.57 -4.04
C LEU A 340 6.73 -24.68 -3.88
N PRO A 341 8.00 -24.39 -3.55
CA PRO A 341 8.98 -25.44 -3.27
C PRO A 341 8.55 -26.38 -2.13
N ARG A 342 7.92 -25.85 -1.08
CA ARG A 342 7.40 -26.64 0.05
C ARG A 342 6.23 -27.54 -0.36
N LEU A 343 5.30 -27.02 -1.15
CA LEU A 343 4.21 -27.82 -1.71
C LEU A 343 4.74 -28.91 -2.65
N ALA A 344 5.79 -28.62 -3.43
CA ALA A 344 6.43 -29.62 -4.29
C ALA A 344 7.13 -30.74 -3.49
N LEU A 345 7.84 -30.41 -2.40
CA LEU A 345 8.40 -31.39 -1.45
C LEU A 345 7.29 -32.30 -0.92
N MET A 346 6.21 -31.68 -0.46
CA MET A 346 5.08 -32.37 0.13
C MET A 346 4.37 -33.30 -0.88
N LYS A 347 4.19 -32.85 -2.11
CA LYS A 347 3.65 -33.67 -3.21
C LYS A 347 4.50 -34.90 -3.49
N ARG A 348 5.84 -34.76 -3.52
CA ARG A 348 6.74 -35.91 -3.73
C ARG A 348 6.67 -36.90 -2.58
N LEU A 349 6.62 -36.42 -1.33
CA LEU A 349 6.41 -37.26 -0.16
C LEU A 349 5.06 -37.97 -0.22
N GLY A 350 4.00 -37.28 -0.64
CA GLY A 350 2.67 -37.88 -0.86
C GLY A 350 2.70 -39.05 -1.85
N VAL A 351 3.37 -38.91 -3.00
CA VAL A 351 3.53 -40.01 -3.97
C VAL A 351 4.28 -41.19 -3.36
N ALA A 352 5.39 -40.94 -2.65
CA ALA A 352 6.13 -42.02 -2.02
C ALA A 352 5.37 -42.71 -0.89
N LEU A 353 4.52 -41.98 -0.16
CA LEU A 353 3.61 -42.57 0.82
C LEU A 353 2.54 -43.45 0.12
N GLU A 354 2.03 -43.04 -1.05
CA GLU A 354 1.10 -43.86 -1.83
C GLU A 354 1.73 -45.16 -2.36
N ASP A 355 3.02 -45.13 -2.68
CA ASP A 355 3.81 -46.29 -3.13
C ASP A 355 4.14 -47.21 -1.94
N ALA A 356 4.64 -46.65 -0.85
CA ALA A 356 4.90 -47.38 0.40
C ALA A 356 3.63 -48.02 0.97
N ALA A 357 2.45 -47.43 0.72
CA ALA A 357 1.16 -47.99 1.09
C ALA A 357 0.78 -49.25 0.33
N GLN A 358 1.33 -49.45 -0.86
CA GLN A 358 1.14 -50.69 -1.62
C GLN A 358 2.09 -51.78 -1.13
N GLU A 359 3.26 -51.39 -0.63
CA GLU A 359 4.33 -52.28 -0.19
C GLU A 359 4.29 -52.62 1.32
N GLY A 360 3.42 -51.97 2.09
CA GLY A 360 3.23 -52.21 3.53
C GLY A 360 4.23 -51.49 4.45
N GLY A 361 4.90 -50.44 3.95
CA GLY A 361 5.99 -49.72 4.63
C GLY A 361 5.70 -48.24 4.96
N ILE A 362 4.42 -47.84 5.09
CA ILE A 362 4.03 -46.42 5.25
C ILE A 362 4.57 -45.81 6.55
N SER A 363 4.42 -46.52 7.66
CA SER A 363 4.74 -46.02 9.01
C SER A 363 6.15 -45.43 9.16
N PRO A 364 7.24 -46.15 8.83
CA PRO A 364 8.59 -45.60 8.98
C PRO A 364 8.84 -44.37 8.09
N LEU A 365 8.37 -44.41 6.84
CA LEU A 365 8.53 -43.29 5.90
C LEU A 365 7.78 -42.04 6.38
N LEU A 366 6.59 -42.22 6.96
CA LEU A 366 5.78 -41.11 7.48
C LEU A 366 6.45 -40.44 8.69
N VAL A 367 7.02 -41.22 9.61
CA VAL A 367 7.72 -40.68 10.78
C VAL A 367 8.95 -39.87 10.36
N ASP A 368 9.79 -40.43 9.46
CA ASP A 368 10.99 -39.75 8.96
C ASP A 368 10.65 -38.47 8.17
N ALA A 369 9.58 -38.53 7.36
CA ALA A 369 9.09 -37.39 6.61
C ALA A 369 8.58 -36.26 7.51
N VAL A 370 7.76 -36.59 8.52
CA VAL A 370 7.22 -35.59 9.47
C VAL A 370 8.35 -34.95 10.27
N ALA A 371 9.31 -35.73 10.79
CA ALA A 371 10.44 -35.18 11.53
C ALA A 371 11.28 -34.21 10.69
N SER A 372 11.54 -34.57 9.43
CA SER A 372 12.34 -33.74 8.52
C SER A 372 11.61 -32.47 8.10
N LEU A 373 10.30 -32.56 7.85
CA LEU A 373 9.46 -31.41 7.52
C LEU A 373 9.30 -30.46 8.71
N ASP A 374 9.12 -30.97 9.92
CA ASP A 374 8.99 -30.16 11.13
C ASP A 374 10.30 -29.41 11.45
N ALA A 375 11.45 -30.06 11.24
CA ALA A 375 12.76 -29.43 11.34
C ALA A 375 12.95 -28.33 10.28
N LEU A 376 12.48 -28.54 9.06
CA LEU A 376 12.48 -27.53 8.00
C LEU A 376 11.60 -26.33 8.38
N GLU A 377 10.37 -26.56 8.83
CA GLU A 377 9.45 -25.49 9.24
C GLU A 377 10.00 -24.66 10.40
N SER A 378 10.57 -25.33 11.40
CA SER A 378 11.18 -24.68 12.56
C SER A 378 12.39 -23.82 12.18
N ALA A 379 13.07 -24.16 11.10
CA ALA A 379 14.20 -23.40 10.59
C ALA A 379 13.80 -22.19 9.74
N LEU A 380 12.62 -22.23 9.11
CA LEU A 380 12.19 -21.16 8.22
C LEU A 380 11.72 -19.94 9.02
N LEU A 381 12.15 -18.77 8.56
CA LEU A 381 11.71 -17.51 9.17
C LEU A 381 10.19 -17.33 9.07
N PRO A 382 9.54 -16.71 10.07
CA PRO A 382 8.11 -16.40 10.02
C PRO A 382 7.71 -15.57 8.80
N LEU A 383 6.46 -15.70 8.35
CA LEU A 383 5.96 -15.15 7.08
C LEU A 383 6.19 -13.63 6.90
N HIS A 384 6.09 -12.85 7.98
CA HIS A 384 6.28 -11.40 7.94
C HIS A 384 7.71 -10.98 7.57
N PHE A 385 8.73 -11.83 7.76
CA PHE A 385 10.09 -11.56 7.30
C PHE A 385 10.25 -11.71 5.78
N TRP A 386 9.37 -12.49 5.15
CA TRP A 386 9.39 -12.72 3.71
C TRP A 386 8.65 -11.62 2.94
N GLN A 387 7.63 -11.02 3.55
CA GLN A 387 6.82 -9.94 2.96
C GLN A 387 7.53 -8.59 2.91
N ASP A 388 8.39 -8.28 3.88
CA ASP A 388 9.10 -7.00 3.93
C ASP A 388 10.42 -7.04 3.13
N GLU A 389 10.55 -6.23 2.08
CA GLU A 389 11.77 -6.15 1.24
C GLU A 389 13.03 -5.72 2.01
N GLY A 390 12.88 -5.05 3.17
CA GLY A 390 14.01 -4.52 3.94
C GLY A 390 14.56 -5.44 5.05
N LYS A 391 13.93 -6.59 5.33
CA LYS A 391 14.30 -7.43 6.48
C LYS A 391 15.16 -8.64 6.15
N LEU A 392 15.04 -9.19 4.94
CA LEU A 392 15.77 -10.37 4.48
C LEU A 392 16.35 -10.07 3.09
N SER A 393 17.65 -10.33 2.89
CA SER A 393 18.30 -10.08 1.60
C SER A 393 17.64 -10.91 0.51
N ILE A 394 17.55 -10.38 -0.71
CA ILE A 394 17.07 -11.14 -1.88
C ILE A 394 17.97 -12.37 -2.10
N GLU A 395 19.28 -12.23 -1.88
CA GLU A 395 20.26 -13.31 -1.97
C GLU A 395 19.95 -14.46 -1.01
N ASP A 396 19.57 -14.15 0.24
CA ASP A 396 19.22 -15.16 1.25
C ASP A 396 17.91 -15.89 0.85
N LYS A 397 16.93 -15.16 0.29
CA LYS A 397 15.66 -15.76 -0.19
C LYS A 397 15.92 -16.70 -1.37
N GLU A 398 16.74 -16.29 -2.32
CA GLU A 398 17.14 -17.09 -3.48
C GLU A 398 17.96 -18.32 -3.08
N GLU A 399 18.84 -18.19 -2.08
CA GLU A 399 19.61 -19.32 -1.57
C GLU A 399 18.71 -20.39 -0.94
N VAL A 400 17.76 -19.99 -0.07
CA VAL A 400 16.77 -20.90 0.51
C VAL A 400 15.94 -21.57 -0.59
N GLN A 401 15.47 -20.79 -1.58
CA GLN A 401 14.72 -21.34 -2.71
C GLN A 401 15.54 -22.38 -3.48
N ARG A 402 16.80 -22.07 -3.81
CA ARG A 402 17.70 -22.96 -4.55
C ARG A 402 17.97 -24.25 -3.79
N LEU A 403 18.20 -24.18 -2.48
CA LEU A 403 18.42 -25.36 -1.64
C LEU A 403 17.16 -26.24 -1.61
N MET A 404 15.97 -25.65 -1.41
CA MET A 404 14.70 -26.38 -1.46
C MET A 404 14.47 -27.05 -2.83
N GLN A 405 14.66 -26.31 -3.92
CA GLN A 405 14.50 -26.87 -5.27
C GLN A 405 15.50 -27.99 -5.55
N SER A 406 16.73 -27.86 -5.05
CA SER A 406 17.74 -28.92 -5.19
C SER A 406 17.34 -30.20 -4.45
N ALA A 407 16.76 -30.09 -3.25
CA ALA A 407 16.21 -31.24 -2.53
C ALA A 407 15.02 -31.86 -3.29
N VAL A 408 14.11 -31.02 -3.82
CA VAL A 408 12.99 -31.47 -4.67
C VAL A 408 13.46 -32.14 -5.96
N ALA A 409 14.66 -31.88 -6.46
CA ALA A 409 15.17 -32.46 -7.71
C ALA A 409 15.76 -33.87 -7.54
N GLU A 410 16.03 -34.32 -6.31
CA GLU A 410 16.73 -35.58 -6.06
C GLU A 410 15.99 -36.82 -6.52
N SER A 411 16.70 -37.84 -6.99
CA SER A 411 16.05 -39.04 -7.55
C SER A 411 15.34 -39.87 -6.48
N SER A 412 15.94 -39.97 -5.29
CA SER A 412 15.42 -40.74 -4.16
C SER A 412 14.81 -39.86 -3.09
N ILE A 413 13.72 -40.33 -2.46
CA ILE A 413 13.10 -39.66 -1.30
C ILE A 413 14.09 -39.59 -0.12
N LYS A 414 14.90 -40.63 0.06
CA LYS A 414 15.87 -40.65 1.16
C LYS A 414 16.96 -39.59 0.97
N GLU A 415 17.46 -39.44 -0.27
CA GLU A 415 18.42 -38.38 -0.62
C GLU A 415 17.81 -36.98 -0.48
N MET A 416 16.53 -36.83 -0.81
CA MET A 416 15.79 -35.59 -0.57
C MET A 416 15.73 -35.26 0.93
N LEU A 417 15.34 -36.22 1.77
CA LEU A 417 15.26 -36.03 3.23
C LEU A 417 16.65 -35.72 3.84
N ASP A 418 17.70 -36.39 3.37
CA ASP A 418 19.08 -36.16 3.82
C ASP A 418 19.60 -34.75 3.48
N LYS A 419 19.04 -34.09 2.45
CA LYS A 419 19.41 -32.70 2.05
C LYS A 419 18.59 -31.60 2.73
N LEU A 420 17.44 -31.92 3.33
CA LEU A 420 16.62 -30.92 4.03
C LEU A 420 17.36 -30.21 5.19
N PRO A 421 18.21 -30.88 5.99
CA PRO A 421 19.01 -30.22 7.03
C PRO A 421 19.97 -29.14 6.50
N ASP A 422 20.41 -29.22 5.25
CA ASP A 422 21.28 -28.20 4.64
C ASP A 422 20.51 -26.88 4.42
N VAL A 423 19.21 -26.97 4.11
CA VAL A 423 18.31 -25.80 4.03
C VAL A 423 18.19 -25.12 5.40
N VAL A 424 18.14 -25.93 6.47
CA VAL A 424 18.00 -25.47 7.86
C VAL A 424 19.27 -24.77 8.35
N THR A 425 20.43 -25.32 8.03
CA THR A 425 21.74 -24.84 8.52
C THR A 425 22.33 -23.69 7.71
N GLY A 426 21.73 -23.33 6.56
CA GLY A 426 22.10 -22.14 5.77
C GLY A 426 21.95 -20.80 6.52
N HIS A 427 21.37 -20.80 7.72
CA HIS A 427 21.36 -19.64 8.59
C HIS A 427 22.77 -19.36 9.13
N ASN A 428 23.31 -18.19 8.82
CA ASN A 428 24.60 -17.62 9.21
C ASN A 428 24.97 -17.79 10.71
N THR A 429 25.31 -19.01 11.12
CA THR A 429 25.97 -19.22 12.40
C THR A 429 27.37 -18.60 12.29
N PRO A 430 27.81 -17.77 13.25
CA PRO A 430 29.12 -17.13 13.18
C PRO A 430 30.22 -18.16 13.47
N TYR A 431 30.40 -19.12 12.56
CA TYR A 431 31.29 -20.26 12.71
C TYR A 431 32.74 -19.82 12.92
N VAL A 432 33.15 -18.71 12.30
CA VAL A 432 34.48 -18.10 12.55
C VAL A 432 34.60 -17.62 14.00
N GLY A 433 33.54 -17.02 14.55
CA GLY A 433 33.50 -16.58 15.95
C GLY A 433 33.54 -17.76 16.91
N LEU A 434 32.77 -18.82 16.62
CA LEU A 434 32.75 -20.05 17.41
C LEU A 434 34.10 -20.79 17.36
N ALA A 435 34.68 -20.94 16.17
CA ALA A 435 35.99 -21.57 15.98
C ALA A 435 37.10 -20.77 16.66
N THR A 436 37.09 -19.44 16.53
CA THR A 436 38.06 -18.57 17.23
C THR A 436 37.91 -18.67 18.74
N GLY A 437 36.68 -18.67 19.26
CA GLY A 437 36.40 -18.89 20.67
C GLY A 437 36.93 -20.23 21.18
N LEU A 438 36.70 -21.31 20.43
CA LEU A 438 37.21 -22.65 20.75
C LEU A 438 38.74 -22.69 20.77
N ILE A 439 39.42 -22.07 19.80
CA ILE A 439 40.88 -21.98 19.75
C ILE A 439 41.42 -21.26 20.98
N ILE A 440 40.79 -20.14 21.39
CA ILE A 440 41.19 -19.39 22.58
C ILE A 440 41.02 -20.25 23.84
N ILE A 441 39.89 -20.96 23.97
CA ILE A 441 39.63 -21.86 25.12
C ILE A 441 40.69 -22.97 25.19
N LEU A 442 40.99 -23.61 24.06
CA LEU A 442 42.02 -24.66 23.98
C LEU A 442 43.41 -24.11 24.32
N ALA A 443 43.76 -22.91 23.85
CA ALA A 443 45.03 -22.28 24.18
C ALA A 443 45.14 -21.97 25.68
N LEU A 444 44.08 -21.41 26.28
CA LEU A 444 44.03 -21.09 27.71
C LEU A 444 44.03 -22.34 28.60
N SER A 445 43.57 -23.50 28.10
CA SER A 445 43.56 -24.75 28.87
C SER A 445 44.95 -25.22 29.33
N THR A 446 46.02 -24.74 28.69
CA THR A 446 47.41 -25.07 29.05
C THR A 446 47.97 -24.24 30.21
N SER A 447 47.22 -23.25 30.71
CA SER A 447 47.63 -22.32 31.76
C SER A 447 46.99 -22.64 33.11
N ASP A 448 47.65 -22.24 34.20
CA ASP A 448 47.11 -22.39 35.55
C ASP A 448 45.85 -21.55 35.75
N PHE A 449 44.87 -22.09 36.49
CA PHE A 449 43.59 -21.44 36.76
C PHE A 449 43.73 -20.01 37.31
N ILE A 450 44.63 -19.81 38.29
CA ILE A 450 44.87 -18.48 38.89
C ILE A 450 45.42 -17.51 37.84
N SER A 451 46.32 -17.99 36.97
CA SER A 451 46.91 -17.18 35.91
C SER A 451 45.87 -16.75 34.87
N ILE A 452 44.88 -17.60 34.57
CA ILE A 452 43.75 -17.31 33.67
C ILE A 452 42.84 -16.24 34.29
N VAL A 453 42.46 -16.40 35.56
CA VAL A 453 41.60 -15.44 36.27
C VAL A 453 42.26 -14.06 36.32
N ASP A 454 43.56 -14.00 36.66
CA ASP A 454 44.32 -12.75 36.70
C ASP A 454 44.40 -12.08 35.31
N LEU A 455 44.61 -12.87 34.24
CA LEU A 455 44.66 -12.37 32.86
C LEU A 455 43.30 -11.80 32.41
N LEU A 456 42.21 -12.52 32.69
CA LEU A 456 40.86 -12.10 32.30
C LEU A 456 40.44 -10.82 33.05
N ASN A 457 40.73 -10.76 34.35
CA ASN A 457 40.50 -9.56 35.16
C ASN A 457 41.32 -8.36 34.64
N GLY A 458 42.55 -8.59 34.18
CA GLY A 458 43.37 -7.56 33.55
C GLY A 458 42.74 -7.00 32.28
N ILE A 459 42.32 -7.86 31.35
CA ILE A 459 41.67 -7.45 30.09
C ILE A 459 40.34 -6.74 30.39
N TYR A 460 39.56 -7.24 31.35
CA TYR A 460 38.32 -6.60 31.79
C TYR A 460 38.57 -5.19 32.35
N CYS A 461 39.60 -5.00 33.17
CA CYS A 461 39.97 -3.69 33.69
C CYS A 461 40.37 -2.71 32.57
N GLN A 462 41.07 -3.18 31.52
CA GLN A 462 41.37 -2.34 30.35
C GLN A 462 40.10 -1.89 29.61
N ALA A 463 39.17 -2.81 29.37
CA ALA A 463 37.90 -2.51 28.73
C ALA A 463 37.07 -1.52 29.57
N GLN A 464 37.00 -1.73 30.88
CA GLN A 464 36.25 -0.87 31.79
C GLN A 464 36.82 0.55 31.87
N LEU A 465 38.16 0.69 31.87
CA LEU A 465 38.82 1.99 31.80
C LEU A 465 38.51 2.71 30.48
N LEU A 466 38.52 1.99 29.35
CA LEU A 466 38.13 2.55 28.05
C LEU A 466 36.68 3.04 28.06
N GLU A 467 35.77 2.27 28.67
CA GLU A 467 34.36 2.64 28.80
C GLU A 467 34.17 3.88 29.68
N PHE A 468 34.86 3.98 30.81
CA PHE A 468 34.84 5.19 31.66
C PHE A 468 35.39 6.41 30.93
N LEU A 469 36.48 6.24 30.18
CA LEU A 469 37.04 7.30 29.34
C LEU A 469 36.07 7.72 28.24
N ALA A 470 35.42 6.77 27.56
CA ALA A 470 34.42 7.04 26.55
C ALA A 470 33.20 7.76 27.14
N PHE A 471 32.73 7.36 28.32
CA PHE A 471 31.65 8.02 29.05
C PHE A 471 31.97 9.49 29.37
N LEU A 472 33.16 9.74 29.93
CA LEU A 472 33.62 11.10 30.25
C LEU A 472 33.84 11.94 28.98
N HIS A 473 34.42 11.34 27.93
CA HIS A 473 34.64 11.98 26.64
C HIS A 473 33.32 12.36 25.96
N LEU A 474 32.35 11.44 25.89
CA LEU A 474 31.03 11.67 25.29
C LEU A 474 30.26 12.75 26.04
N ARG A 475 30.42 12.84 27.36
CA ARG A 475 29.80 13.89 28.18
C ARG A 475 30.41 15.27 27.93
N ARG A 476 31.70 15.33 27.59
CA ARG A 476 32.40 16.59 27.25
C ARG A 476 32.09 17.05 25.82
N VAL A 477 32.14 16.15 24.84
CA VAL A 477 32.03 16.49 23.41
C VAL A 477 30.58 16.65 22.96
N SER A 478 29.66 15.83 23.50
CA SER A 478 28.27 15.81 23.06
C SER A 478 27.31 15.83 24.27
N PRO A 479 27.22 16.98 24.99
CA PRO A 479 26.36 17.10 26.16
C PRO A 479 24.87 17.04 25.83
N ASN A 480 24.47 17.45 24.62
CA ASN A 480 23.08 17.57 24.19
C ASN A 480 22.43 16.25 23.72
N LEU A 481 23.16 15.13 23.75
CA LEU A 481 22.61 13.82 23.39
C LEU A 481 21.46 13.42 24.34
N ARG A 482 20.34 12.95 23.77
CA ARG A 482 19.19 12.47 24.53
C ARG A 482 19.55 11.14 25.21
N ARG A 483 19.74 11.18 26.53
CA ARG A 483 20.06 10.01 27.37
C ARG A 483 18.80 9.62 28.16
N PRO A 484 18.15 8.49 27.85
CA PRO A 484 16.96 8.03 28.59
C PRO A 484 17.24 7.79 30.07
N PHE A 485 18.44 7.32 30.40
CA PHE A 485 18.94 7.15 31.76
C PHE A 485 20.13 8.09 31.99
N ARG A 486 20.01 9.00 32.96
CA ARG A 486 21.07 9.94 33.34
C ARG A 486 21.54 9.64 34.76
N VAL A 487 22.85 9.64 34.96
CA VAL A 487 23.44 9.62 36.31
C VAL A 487 23.06 10.94 36.99
N PRO A 488 22.52 10.92 38.23
CA PRO A 488 21.96 12.09 38.92
C PRO A 488 22.99 13.17 39.30
N LEU A 489 24.25 13.02 38.90
CA LEU A 489 25.31 14.01 39.06
C LEU A 489 25.44 14.81 37.77
N GLU A 490 24.98 16.07 37.76
CA GLU A 490 25.00 16.93 36.57
C GLU A 490 26.41 17.45 36.24
N SER A 491 27.22 17.68 37.27
CA SER A 491 28.60 18.16 37.15
C SER A 491 29.57 17.07 36.67
N MET A 492 30.48 17.45 35.77
CA MET A 492 31.58 16.60 35.29
C MET A 492 32.51 16.17 36.44
N ILE A 493 32.73 17.05 37.41
CA ILE A 493 33.57 16.78 38.59
C ILE A 493 32.92 15.71 39.47
N GLY A 494 31.60 15.76 39.63
CA GLY A 494 30.84 14.74 40.37
C GLY A 494 30.98 13.35 39.74
N CYS A 495 30.98 13.26 38.41
CA CYS A 495 31.17 11.99 37.70
C CYS A 495 32.60 11.46 37.81
N ILE A 496 33.60 12.34 37.76
CA ILE A 496 35.00 11.94 37.97
C ILE A 496 35.19 11.43 39.40
N ALA A 497 34.59 12.09 40.39
CA ALA A 497 34.63 11.64 41.78
C ALA A 497 33.94 10.28 41.98
N LEU A 498 32.79 10.05 41.33
CA LEU A 498 32.09 8.75 41.37
C LEU A 498 32.95 7.63 40.78
N LEU A 499 33.62 7.89 39.65
CA LEU A 499 34.44 6.90 38.94
C LEU A 499 35.86 6.74 39.53
N PHE A 500 36.27 7.63 40.44
CA PHE A 500 37.63 7.65 40.98
C PHE A 500 38.01 6.32 41.64
N LEU A 501 37.17 5.82 42.55
CA LEU A 501 37.44 4.56 43.27
C LEU A 501 37.52 3.35 42.31
N PRO A 502 36.56 3.14 41.39
CA PRO A 502 36.67 2.12 40.34
C PRO A 502 37.92 2.25 39.47
N ILE A 503 38.27 3.47 39.03
CA ILE A 503 39.45 3.71 38.18
C ILE A 503 40.73 3.33 38.92
N VAL A 504 40.89 3.78 40.17
CA VAL A 504 42.06 3.45 40.98
C VAL A 504 42.15 1.94 41.21
N PHE A 505 41.04 1.26 41.48
CA PHE A 505 40.99 -0.18 41.62
C PHE A 505 41.41 -0.93 40.34
N CYS A 506 40.88 -0.52 39.17
CA CYS A 506 41.29 -1.10 37.89
C CYS A 506 42.78 -0.88 37.61
N LEU A 507 43.31 0.33 37.88
CA LEU A 507 44.73 0.62 37.71
C LEU A 507 45.61 -0.20 38.64
N LEU A 508 45.19 -0.40 39.89
CA LEU A 508 45.90 -1.25 40.85
C LEU A 508 45.99 -2.70 40.35
N LEU A 509 44.88 -3.26 39.85
CA LEU A 509 44.86 -4.61 39.28
C LEU A 509 45.73 -4.75 38.03
N LEU A 510 45.86 -3.70 37.22
CA LEU A 510 46.75 -3.69 36.05
C LEU A 510 48.23 -3.62 36.41
N VAL A 511 48.59 -2.97 37.53
CA VAL A 511 49.98 -2.86 38.01
C VAL A 511 50.42 -4.12 38.78
N LEU A 512 49.48 -4.87 39.37
CA LEU A 512 49.79 -6.03 40.20
C LEU A 512 50.63 -7.13 39.50
N PRO A 513 50.37 -7.52 38.23
CA PRO A 513 51.21 -8.48 37.51
C PRO A 513 52.64 -7.97 37.27
N LEU A 514 52.80 -6.65 37.11
CA LEU A 514 54.09 -5.98 36.94
C LEU A 514 54.89 -6.03 38.25
N ALA A 515 54.23 -5.77 39.38
CA ALA A 515 54.83 -5.83 40.71
C ALA A 515 55.21 -7.27 41.13
N LYS A 516 54.41 -8.26 40.72
CA LYS A 516 54.70 -9.69 40.96
C LYS A 516 55.77 -10.28 40.00
N GLY A 517 56.23 -9.51 39.02
CA GLY A 517 57.23 -9.97 38.04
C GLY A 517 56.73 -11.02 37.04
N ASN A 518 55.41 -11.13 36.83
CA ASN A 518 54.84 -12.11 35.90
C ASN A 518 54.83 -11.57 34.45
N TRP A 519 56.02 -11.54 33.85
CA TRP A 519 56.23 -10.98 32.50
C TRP A 519 55.38 -11.62 31.41
N LYS A 520 54.97 -12.89 31.56
CA LYS A 520 54.07 -13.57 30.62
C LYS A 520 52.69 -12.91 30.60
N GLN A 521 52.12 -12.61 31.76
CA GLN A 521 50.83 -11.92 31.86
C GLN A 521 50.92 -10.47 31.38
N VAL A 522 51.98 -9.77 31.75
CA VAL A 522 52.23 -8.38 31.30
C VAL A 522 52.32 -8.32 29.77
N PHE A 523 53.04 -9.26 29.17
CA PHE A 523 53.14 -9.37 27.71
C PHE A 523 51.77 -9.61 27.07
N CYS A 524 50.99 -10.58 27.54
CA CYS A 524 49.65 -10.86 27.01
C CYS A 524 48.72 -9.64 27.13
N LEU A 525 48.76 -8.94 28.27
CA LEU A 525 47.93 -7.77 28.55
C LEU A 525 48.22 -6.57 27.62
N VAL A 526 49.45 -6.47 27.10
CA VAL A 526 49.83 -5.44 26.12
C VAL A 526 49.65 -5.93 24.68
N ALA A 527 50.00 -7.20 24.41
CA ALA A 527 49.97 -7.76 23.07
C ALA A 527 48.55 -7.84 22.49
N VAL A 528 47.54 -8.18 23.32
CA VAL A 528 46.16 -8.32 22.85
C VAL A 528 45.56 -6.99 22.35
N PRO A 529 45.62 -5.87 23.10
CA PRO A 529 45.20 -4.56 22.59
C PRO A 529 45.96 -4.11 21.34
N VAL A 530 47.28 -4.32 21.31
CA VAL A 530 48.12 -3.97 20.15
C VAL A 530 47.72 -4.77 18.92
N ALA A 531 47.48 -6.07 19.06
CA ALA A 531 46.97 -6.92 17.99
C ALA A 531 45.60 -6.44 17.49
N GLY A 532 44.71 -6.02 18.41
CA GLY A 532 43.42 -5.41 18.05
C GLY A 532 43.56 -4.13 17.22
N LEU A 533 44.49 -3.24 17.59
CA LEU A 533 44.79 -2.02 16.82
C LEU A 533 45.37 -2.33 15.43
N ILE A 534 46.28 -3.29 15.35
CA ILE A 534 46.86 -3.75 14.08
C ILE A 534 45.77 -4.35 13.20
N LEU A 535 44.91 -5.22 13.74
CA LEU A 535 43.80 -5.82 13.01
C LEU A 535 42.83 -4.75 12.49
N HIS A 536 42.49 -3.77 13.32
CA HIS A 536 41.65 -2.63 12.89
C HIS A 536 42.30 -1.87 11.73
N ALA A 537 43.60 -1.57 11.82
CA ALA A 537 44.33 -0.90 10.75
C ALA A 537 44.36 -1.73 9.46
N LEU A 538 44.61 -3.04 9.55
CA LEU A 538 44.60 -3.97 8.41
C LEU A 538 43.22 -4.04 7.75
N LEU A 539 42.15 -4.15 8.54
CA LEU A 539 40.77 -4.13 8.01
C LEU A 539 40.44 -2.80 7.34
N SER A 540 40.89 -1.68 7.92
CA SER A 540 40.72 -0.35 7.32
C SER A 540 41.47 -0.20 5.99
N LEU A 541 42.67 -0.78 5.88
CA LEU A 541 43.49 -0.74 4.66
C LEU A 541 42.92 -1.68 3.58
N SER A 542 42.50 -2.87 3.98
CA SER A 542 41.79 -3.84 3.14
C SER A 542 40.55 -3.22 2.49
N ARG A 543 39.79 -2.44 3.27
CA ARG A 543 38.62 -1.72 2.79
C ARG A 543 38.96 -0.66 1.75
N ARG A 544 40.02 0.14 1.98
CA ARG A 544 40.46 1.19 1.04
C ARG A 544 40.99 0.62 -0.28
N ARG A 545 41.60 -0.57 -0.25
CA ARG A 545 42.18 -1.25 -1.42
C ARG A 545 41.25 -2.29 -2.06
N GLY A 546 40.04 -2.49 -1.53
CA GLY A 546 39.06 -3.44 -2.06
C GLY A 546 39.47 -4.92 -1.93
N TRP A 547 40.32 -5.27 -0.96
CA TRP A 547 40.77 -6.67 -0.77
C TRP A 547 39.69 -7.59 -0.21
N LEU A 548 38.70 -7.02 0.51
CA LEU A 548 37.58 -7.73 1.11
C LEU A 548 36.28 -6.95 0.87
N SER A 549 35.21 -7.66 0.52
CA SER A 549 33.85 -7.10 0.48
C SER A 549 33.31 -7.01 1.92
N PHE A 550 32.78 -5.85 2.28
CA PHE A 550 32.17 -5.62 3.60
C PHE A 550 30.67 -5.41 3.42
N THR A 551 29.86 -6.14 4.17
CA THR A 551 28.39 -6.13 4.09
C THR A 551 27.77 -4.79 4.50
N ARG A 552 28.48 -3.96 5.27
CA ARG A 552 28.01 -2.64 5.73
C ARG A 552 29.13 -1.61 5.78
N GLU A 553 28.77 -0.36 5.49
CA GLU A 553 29.66 0.80 5.70
C GLU A 553 29.79 1.15 7.19
N PRO A 554 30.95 1.68 7.63
CA PRO A 554 31.12 2.11 9.02
C PRO A 554 30.35 3.43 9.27
N PRO A 555 29.77 3.62 10.45
CA PRO A 555 29.13 4.88 10.80
C PRO A 555 30.13 6.03 10.74
N ARG A 556 29.75 7.13 10.09
CA ARG A 556 30.55 8.36 9.97
C ARG A 556 30.13 9.40 11.00
N THR A 557 28.90 9.31 11.50
CA THR A 557 28.34 10.23 12.50
C THR A 557 27.85 9.49 13.74
N VAL A 558 27.78 10.22 14.87
CA VAL A 558 27.21 9.67 16.12
C VAL A 558 25.73 9.34 15.93
N ASP A 559 25.02 10.09 15.11
CA ASP A 559 23.60 9.86 14.79
C ASP A 559 23.39 8.57 13.97
N GLU A 560 24.25 8.28 12.99
CA GLU A 560 24.26 6.99 12.27
C GLU A 560 24.57 5.80 13.19
N LEU A 561 25.48 6.00 14.15
CA LEU A 561 25.86 4.96 15.11
C LEU A 561 24.70 4.64 16.07
N LEU A 562 23.95 5.67 16.49
CA LEU A 562 22.75 5.51 17.31
C LEU A 562 21.58 4.90 16.52
N ALA A 563 21.41 5.25 15.24
CA ALA A 563 20.41 4.67 14.35
C ALA A 563 20.61 3.15 14.15
N MET A 564 21.87 2.68 14.21
CA MET A 564 22.20 1.25 14.17
C MET A 564 21.97 0.49 15.49
N GLN A 565 21.88 1.19 16.63
CA GLN A 565 21.70 0.58 17.96
C GLN A 565 20.24 0.55 18.43
N THR A 566 19.35 1.35 17.84
CA THR A 566 17.91 1.27 18.14
C THR A 566 17.30 0.00 17.54
N PRO A 567 16.43 -0.75 18.25
CA PRO A 567 15.62 -1.78 17.60
C PRO A 567 14.85 -1.11 16.44
N MET A 568 14.91 -1.76 15.28
CA MET A 568 14.48 -1.26 13.95
C MET A 568 13.11 -0.56 13.89
N SER A 569 12.23 -0.76 14.87
CA SER A 569 10.90 -0.14 14.92
C SER A 569 10.91 1.38 15.06
N THR A 570 11.98 2.00 15.57
CA THR A 570 12.04 3.48 15.76
C THR A 570 12.78 4.22 14.66
N CYS A 571 13.69 3.56 13.94
CA CYS A 571 14.45 4.17 12.84
C CYS A 571 13.54 4.49 11.63
N ALA A 572 12.57 3.60 11.34
CA ALA A 572 11.55 3.84 10.32
C ALA A 572 10.70 5.10 10.58
N ARG A 573 10.47 5.43 11.87
CA ARG A 573 9.69 6.60 12.27
C ARG A 573 10.53 7.88 12.24
N ALA A 574 11.81 7.82 12.61
CA ALA A 574 12.72 8.96 12.55
C ALA A 574 13.06 9.39 11.11
N HIS A 575 13.20 8.45 10.16
CA HIS A 575 13.39 8.79 8.75
C HIS A 575 12.11 9.37 8.11
N HIS A 576 10.92 8.92 8.52
CA HIS A 576 9.66 9.51 8.09
C HIS A 576 9.47 10.94 8.62
N GLU A 577 9.82 11.20 9.88
CA GLU A 577 9.70 12.53 10.51
C GLU A 577 10.78 13.51 10.00
N ALA A 578 12.02 13.05 9.76
CA ALA A 578 13.09 13.87 9.18
C ALA A 578 12.88 14.18 7.69
N GLY A 579 12.32 13.22 6.93
CA GLY A 579 11.94 13.42 5.52
C GLY A 579 10.82 14.46 5.36
N ALA A 580 9.80 14.40 6.23
CA ALA A 580 8.71 15.36 6.25
C ALA A 580 9.14 16.78 6.68
N ALA A 581 10.09 16.89 7.62
CA ALA A 581 10.66 18.18 8.03
C ALA A 581 11.57 18.80 6.95
N SER A 582 12.30 17.97 6.18
CA SER A 582 13.12 18.44 5.07
C SER A 582 12.30 18.84 3.84
N SER A 583 11.14 18.20 3.59
CA SER A 583 10.27 18.58 2.47
C SER A 583 9.56 19.90 2.75
N THR A 584 9.05 20.08 3.96
CA THR A 584 8.39 21.32 4.40
C THR A 584 9.34 22.51 4.41
N ALA A 585 10.60 22.35 4.85
CA ALA A 585 11.60 23.41 4.78
C ALA A 585 12.00 23.78 3.33
N ARG A 586 11.95 22.82 2.39
CA ARG A 586 12.21 23.08 0.96
C ARG A 586 11.01 23.75 0.26
N GLU A 587 9.78 23.46 0.69
CA GLU A 587 8.58 24.15 0.22
C GLU A 587 8.53 25.60 0.72
N GLU A 588 8.83 25.85 1.99
CA GLU A 588 8.88 27.22 2.53
C GLU A 588 9.96 28.09 1.85
N GLN A 589 11.17 27.54 1.60
CA GLN A 589 12.21 28.27 0.85
C GLN A 589 11.84 28.51 -0.63
N ARG A 590 11.03 27.63 -1.23
CA ARG A 590 10.57 27.79 -2.61
C ARG A 590 9.49 28.86 -2.71
N ASP A 591 8.57 28.88 -1.75
CA ASP A 591 7.50 29.89 -1.66
C ASP A 591 8.03 31.27 -1.30
N GLU A 592 9.07 31.35 -0.47
CA GLU A 592 9.72 32.62 -0.13
C GLU A 592 10.47 33.21 -1.33
N LYS A 593 11.17 32.38 -2.12
CA LYS A 593 11.77 32.79 -3.39
C LYS A 593 10.74 33.23 -4.44
N MET A 594 9.57 32.60 -4.46
CA MET A 594 8.50 32.97 -5.38
C MET A 594 7.90 34.34 -5.00
N ARG A 595 7.69 34.58 -3.69
CA ARG A 595 7.20 35.87 -3.16
C ARG A 595 8.19 37.01 -3.33
N GLU A 596 9.50 36.75 -3.26
CA GLU A 596 10.52 37.76 -3.57
C GLU A 596 10.58 38.09 -5.07
N SER A 597 10.35 37.11 -5.94
CA SER A 597 10.29 37.32 -7.39
C SER A 597 9.05 38.14 -7.81
N GLU A 598 7.94 38.02 -7.10
CA GLU A 598 6.71 38.80 -7.38
C GLU A 598 6.75 40.24 -6.82
N ARG A 599 7.66 40.56 -5.89
CA ARG A 599 7.88 41.94 -5.40
C ARG A 599 8.95 42.70 -6.17
N GLY A 600 9.72 42.01 -7.02
CA GLY A 600 10.86 42.57 -7.75
C GLY A 600 10.62 42.83 -9.24
N GLY A 601 9.41 42.59 -9.76
CA GLY A 601 8.95 42.98 -11.10
C GLY A 601 7.76 43.91 -10.99
#